data_AF-A0A926HYU8-F1
#
_entry.id   AF-A0A926HYU8-F1
#
_cell.length_a   1.000
_cell.length_b   1.000
_cell.length_c   1.000
_cell.angle_alpha   90.00
_cell.angle_beta   90.00
_cell.angle_gamma   90.00
#
_symmetry.space_group_name_H-M   'P 1'
#
loop_
_entity.id
_entity.type
_entity.pdbx_description
1 polymer ?
#
loop_
_entity_poly.entity_id
_entity_poly.type
_entity_poly.pdbx_seq_one_letter_code
_entity_poly.pdbx_strand_id
1 'polypeptide(L)'
;MAAGKAKQRKAASAVTAVAAAAAILLTGTFAWQSISQTALNETTGKIVNPGGRLHDDFNGSNKDVYVENFSSYDDGGVPIFARVRLDEYMEIGRGAGLKAGGTGTNEATPVVAGTDINDVSTWTPHVPGTSITEGAEGDFHSYWNWTVGGETVFMPTFNRNKDSLKADINGTFAGPDGDPATKEDRYGDYVTYTAGQQITADATYDADDNDTDEGDTGVLDVNYTLKNEAHTAKATQMANVLTMAEWKAQGSKVGPYWVYDTDGWAYWAQPILPGEATGLLLDGIELKEVIQDDWYYGINVVGQFSDGGDWGEAEGNGFYTDAASAPSADALALLNKALAENVLVTVSAADDVTTAAPGTTLQFGAAVTLAGEAIPNQNVTWTVTGSTSADTRISADGLLTVAADEGADKLVVKAASKENTRVSGKLEITITP
;
A
#
# COMPACT_ATOMS: atom_id res chain seq x y z
N MET A 1 -29.28 -26.40 -85.51
CA MET A 1 -29.20 -26.52 -84.04
C MET A 1 -28.05 -25.65 -83.57
N ALA A 2 -28.15 -24.59 -82.79
CA ALA A 2 -29.23 -23.75 -82.27
C ALA A 2 -28.72 -22.29 -82.41
N ALA A 3 -29.42 -21.41 -83.12
CA ALA A 3 -30.21 -20.30 -82.57
C ALA A 3 -29.45 -19.37 -81.60
N GLY A 4 -29.04 -18.20 -82.11
CA GLY A 4 -28.58 -17.05 -81.32
C GLY A 4 -28.62 -15.77 -82.16
N LYS A 5 -29.77 -15.08 -82.14
CA LYS A 5 -30.10 -13.85 -82.86
C LYS A 5 -29.29 -12.61 -82.40
N ALA A 6 -28.77 -11.89 -83.40
CA ALA A 6 -28.91 -10.45 -83.66
C ALA A 6 -28.59 -9.41 -82.56
N LYS A 7 -27.58 -8.55 -82.72
CA LYS A 7 -27.50 -7.31 -83.54
C LYS A 7 -28.02 -6.08 -82.77
N GLN A 8 -27.12 -5.23 -82.28
CA GLN A 8 -26.89 -3.87 -82.82
C GLN A 8 -25.83 -3.12 -81.99
N ARG A 9 -24.81 -2.61 -82.71
CA ARG A 9 -23.97 -1.49 -82.28
C ARG A 9 -24.73 -0.19 -82.52
N LYS A 10 -24.65 0.76 -81.59
CA LYS A 10 -24.17 2.13 -81.83
C LYS A 10 -23.88 2.84 -80.50
N ALA A 11 -22.75 3.53 -80.48
CA ALA A 11 -22.16 4.24 -79.37
C ALA A 11 -22.89 5.54 -79.03
N ALA A 12 -22.81 6.00 -77.77
CA ALA A 12 -22.04 7.19 -77.39
C ALA A 12 -22.31 7.60 -75.92
N SER A 13 -21.21 7.90 -75.22
CA SER A 13 -21.07 8.95 -74.18
C SER A 13 -21.53 8.70 -72.75
N ALA A 14 -20.52 8.45 -71.89
CA ALA A 14 -20.22 9.13 -70.63
C ALA A 14 -21.38 9.55 -69.70
N VAL A 15 -21.42 8.97 -68.50
CA VAL A 15 -20.93 9.57 -67.24
C VAL A 15 -21.15 8.51 -66.17
N THR A 16 -20.06 8.02 -65.60
CA THR A 16 -20.05 7.10 -64.47
C THR A 16 -20.18 7.93 -63.19
N ALA A 17 -21.37 7.96 -62.59
CA ALA A 17 -21.55 8.41 -61.21
C ALA A 17 -21.96 7.19 -60.39
N VAL A 18 -20.96 6.43 -59.95
CA VAL A 18 -21.12 5.40 -58.92
C VAL A 18 -21.51 6.11 -57.64
N ALA A 19 -22.61 5.66 -57.04
CA ALA A 19 -22.99 6.01 -55.69
C ALA A 19 -21.84 5.66 -54.74
N ALA A 20 -21.07 6.66 -54.32
CA ALA A 20 -20.20 6.54 -53.18
C ALA A 20 -21.09 6.48 -51.95
N ALA A 21 -21.40 5.27 -51.50
CA ALA A 21 -21.72 5.06 -50.10
C ALA A 21 -20.52 5.61 -49.31
N ALA A 22 -20.71 6.72 -48.62
CA ALA A 22 -19.78 7.19 -47.61
C ALA A 22 -19.78 6.17 -46.47
N ALA A 23 -19.06 5.08 -46.65
CA ALA A 23 -18.41 4.40 -45.54
C ALA A 23 -17.41 5.42 -45.01
N ILE A 24 -17.82 6.20 -44.01
CA ILE A 24 -16.87 6.79 -43.09
C ILE A 24 -16.21 5.58 -42.44
N LEU A 25 -15.04 5.24 -42.96
CA LEU A 25 -14.05 4.47 -42.23
C LEU A 25 -13.78 5.27 -40.95
N LEU A 26 -14.54 4.98 -39.90
CA LEU A 26 -14.09 5.15 -38.53
C LEU A 26 -12.91 4.19 -38.40
N THR A 27 -11.74 4.61 -38.89
CA THR A 27 -10.48 4.09 -38.39
C THR A 27 -10.48 4.45 -36.92
N GLY A 28 -10.83 3.47 -36.09
CA GLY A 28 -10.99 3.66 -34.65
C GLY A 28 -9.77 4.40 -34.10
N THR A 29 -10.03 5.57 -33.52
CA THR A 29 -9.12 6.17 -32.55
C THR A 29 -9.06 5.17 -31.41
N PHE A 30 -7.91 4.51 -31.24
CA PHE A 30 -7.67 3.70 -30.07
C PHE A 30 -7.56 4.67 -28.90
N ALA A 31 -8.63 4.82 -28.12
CA ALA A 31 -8.59 5.48 -26.82
C ALA A 31 -7.57 4.73 -25.96
N TRP A 32 -6.37 5.30 -25.82
CA TRP A 32 -5.30 4.70 -25.05
C TRP A 32 -5.52 5.08 -23.59
N GLN A 33 -5.71 4.08 -22.74
CA GLN A 33 -5.70 4.25 -21.29
C GLN A 33 -4.26 3.97 -20.81
N SER A 34 -3.65 4.92 -20.13
CA SER A 34 -2.42 4.66 -19.39
C SER A 34 -2.52 5.35 -18.06
N ILE A 35 -2.39 4.52 -17.03
CA ILE A 35 -2.22 4.91 -15.65
C ILE A 35 -0.85 4.40 -15.24
N SER A 36 0.10 5.33 -15.11
CA SER A 36 1.43 5.10 -14.56
C SER A 36 1.32 5.13 -13.05
N GLN A 37 1.76 4.05 -12.40
CA GLN A 37 2.03 4.07 -10.97
C GLN A 37 3.45 4.59 -10.79
N THR A 38 3.60 5.62 -10.00
CA THR A 38 4.90 5.99 -9.46
C THR A 38 4.64 6.05 -7.97
N ALA A 39 5.05 5.00 -7.28
CA ALA A 39 4.97 4.92 -5.84
C ALA A 39 6.39 5.10 -5.32
N LEU A 40 6.63 6.24 -4.68
CA LEU A 40 7.94 6.63 -4.18
C LEU A 40 7.85 6.82 -2.68
N ASN A 41 8.68 6.10 -1.92
CA ASN A 41 9.05 6.54 -0.58
C ASN A 41 10.12 7.63 -0.79
N GLU A 42 9.73 8.90 -0.72
CA GLU A 42 10.65 10.02 -0.99
C GLU A 42 11.65 10.28 0.15
N THR A 43 12.85 10.73 -0.23
CA THR A 43 14.11 10.53 0.53
C THR A 43 14.92 11.79 0.83
N THR A 44 15.54 11.82 2.02
CA THR A 44 16.87 12.41 2.29
C THR A 44 17.68 11.64 3.35
N GLY A 45 18.85 11.11 2.95
CA GLY A 45 20.13 11.02 3.69
C GLY A 45 20.28 10.21 4.98
N LYS A 46 19.22 9.94 5.74
CA LYS A 46 19.20 9.14 6.97
C LYS A 46 17.79 8.58 7.17
N ILE A 47 17.43 7.56 6.39
CA ILE A 47 16.08 7.03 6.41
C ILE A 47 16.10 5.69 7.12
N VAL A 48 15.77 5.72 8.39
CA VAL A 48 15.35 4.49 9.07
C VAL A 48 13.90 4.25 8.65
N ASN A 49 13.67 3.35 7.69
CA ASN A 49 12.31 2.86 7.48
C ASN A 49 11.90 2.08 8.74
N PRO A 50 10.87 2.52 9.49
CA PRO A 50 10.49 1.88 10.74
C PRO A 50 9.79 0.53 10.51
N GLY A 51 9.63 0.09 9.26
CA GLY A 51 8.96 -1.16 8.87
C GLY A 51 7.71 -0.94 8.03
N GLY A 52 7.56 0.23 7.40
CA GLY A 52 6.41 0.58 6.56
C GLY A 52 6.64 0.27 5.09
N ARG A 53 5.62 -0.25 4.42
CA ARG A 53 5.60 -0.41 2.96
C ARG A 53 4.29 0.12 2.41
N LEU A 54 4.41 0.97 1.40
CA LEU A 54 3.28 1.45 0.60
C LEU A 54 2.91 0.37 -0.41
N HIS A 55 1.63 0.05 -0.50
CA HIS A 55 1.06 -0.84 -1.51
C HIS A 55 0.31 -0.01 -2.56
N ASP A 56 0.54 -0.33 -3.82
CA ASP A 56 -0.14 0.23 -4.99
C ASP A 56 -0.52 -0.93 -5.93
N ASP A 57 -1.79 -1.32 -5.85
CA ASP A 57 -2.32 -2.45 -6.60
C ASP A 57 -3.21 -1.94 -7.74
N PHE A 58 -2.92 -2.31 -8.98
CA PHE A 58 -3.70 -1.86 -10.13
C PHE A 58 -3.86 -2.95 -11.19
N ASN A 59 -5.11 -3.23 -11.55
CA ASN A 59 -5.43 -4.27 -12.55
C ASN A 59 -5.77 -3.71 -13.94
N GLY A 60 -5.48 -2.43 -14.20
CA GLY A 60 -5.93 -1.73 -15.41
C GLY A 60 -7.29 -1.04 -15.26
N SER A 61 -8.00 -1.24 -14.16
CA SER A 61 -9.30 -0.59 -13.88
C SER A 61 -9.44 -0.17 -12.43
N ASN A 62 -9.29 -1.11 -11.50
CA ASN A 62 -9.31 -0.83 -10.07
C ASN A 62 -7.90 -0.49 -9.56
N LYS A 63 -7.81 0.52 -8.67
CA LYS A 63 -6.57 0.98 -8.03
C LYS A 63 -6.74 0.99 -6.52
N ASP A 64 -5.98 0.16 -5.82
CA ASP A 64 -5.98 0.10 -4.36
C ASP A 64 -4.69 0.72 -3.82
N VAL A 65 -4.81 1.61 -2.82
CA VAL A 65 -3.65 2.21 -2.14
C VAL A 65 -3.81 2.06 -0.64
N TYR A 66 -2.82 1.46 0.02
CA TYR A 66 -2.79 1.23 1.46
C TYR A 66 -1.35 1.07 1.96
N VAL A 67 -1.18 0.96 3.28
CA VAL A 67 0.12 0.82 3.91
C VAL A 67 0.12 -0.40 4.81
N GLU A 68 1.18 -1.19 4.76
CA GLU A 68 1.45 -2.24 5.75
C GLU A 68 2.60 -1.86 6.68
N ASN A 69 2.60 -2.48 7.86
CA ASN A 69 3.78 -2.62 8.70
C ASN A 69 4.33 -4.04 8.52
N PHE A 70 5.39 -4.19 7.72
CA PHE A 70 6.01 -5.48 7.41
C PHE A 70 6.92 -6.01 8.53
N SER A 71 7.14 -5.21 9.59
CA SER A 71 7.93 -5.64 10.73
C SER A 71 7.20 -6.72 11.55
N SER A 72 7.95 -7.44 12.37
CA SER A 72 7.42 -8.42 13.33
C SER A 72 7.93 -8.07 14.72
N TYR A 73 7.10 -8.29 15.73
CA TYR A 73 7.55 -8.18 17.13
C TYR A 73 8.71 -9.14 17.46
N ASP A 74 8.81 -10.28 16.75
CA ASP A 74 9.91 -11.22 16.92
C ASP A 74 11.26 -10.64 16.46
N ASP A 75 11.21 -9.71 15.52
CA ASP A 75 12.38 -9.05 14.90
C ASP A 75 12.59 -7.63 15.49
N GLY A 76 11.99 -7.33 16.65
CA GLY A 76 12.07 -6.01 17.30
C GLY A 76 11.21 -4.92 16.63
N GLY A 77 10.25 -5.30 15.78
CA GLY A 77 9.32 -4.39 15.13
C GLY A 77 8.42 -3.64 16.11
N VAL A 78 8.10 -2.40 15.76
CA VAL A 78 7.27 -1.49 16.56
C VAL A 78 6.07 -1.02 15.75
N PRO A 79 4.99 -0.54 16.41
CA PRO A 79 3.92 0.15 15.71
C PRO A 79 4.45 1.37 14.95
N ILE A 80 3.91 1.60 13.76
CA ILE A 80 4.27 2.75 12.91
C ILE A 80 3.05 3.63 12.65
N PHE A 81 3.31 4.82 12.17
CA PHE A 81 2.35 5.81 11.70
C PHE A 81 2.66 6.12 10.26
N ALA A 82 1.62 6.37 9.47
CA ALA A 82 1.76 6.60 8.04
C ALA A 82 0.99 7.85 7.61
N ARG A 83 1.56 8.54 6.63
CA ARG A 83 0.83 9.48 5.78
C ARG A 83 1.08 9.16 4.31
N VAL A 84 0.06 9.38 3.50
CA VAL A 84 0.10 9.14 2.05
C VAL A 84 -0.41 10.38 1.33
N ARG A 85 0.26 10.77 0.24
CA ARG A 85 -0.19 11.82 -0.68
C ARG A 85 -0.44 11.19 -2.05
N LEU A 86 -1.52 11.62 -2.69
CA LEU A 86 -1.88 11.22 -4.05
C LEU A 86 -1.76 12.45 -4.94
N ASP A 87 -0.79 12.47 -5.86
CA ASP A 87 -0.57 13.58 -6.79
C ASP A 87 -1.13 13.19 -8.17
N GLU A 88 -1.99 14.03 -8.75
CA GLU A 88 -2.71 13.77 -9.99
C GLU A 88 -2.08 14.51 -11.17
N TYR A 89 -2.09 13.86 -12.34
CA TYR A 89 -1.74 14.47 -13.61
C TYR A 89 -2.58 13.92 -14.75
N MET A 90 -2.95 14.80 -15.67
CA MET A 90 -3.68 14.43 -16.88
C MET A 90 -3.26 15.33 -18.04
N GLU A 91 -3.15 14.74 -19.23
CA GLU A 91 -3.00 15.48 -20.49
C GLU A 91 -3.91 14.88 -21.57
N ILE A 92 -4.38 15.74 -22.47
CA ILE A 92 -5.28 15.36 -23.57
C ILE A 92 -4.72 15.92 -24.87
N GLY A 93 -4.72 15.10 -25.92
CA GLY A 93 -4.27 15.46 -27.25
C GLY A 93 -3.25 14.47 -27.79
N ARG A 94 -2.93 14.64 -29.07
CA ARG A 94 -2.10 13.70 -29.85
C ARG A 94 -0.77 13.40 -29.15
N GLY A 95 -0.51 12.11 -28.93
CA GLY A 95 0.73 11.67 -28.30
C GLY A 95 0.74 11.81 -26.77
N ALA A 96 -0.41 12.01 -26.14
CA ALA A 96 -0.54 11.92 -24.69
C ALA A 96 0.05 10.61 -24.15
N GLY A 97 0.74 10.69 -23.02
CA GLY A 97 1.44 9.58 -22.37
C GLY A 97 2.84 9.30 -22.90
N LEU A 98 3.28 10.00 -23.96
CA LEU A 98 4.64 9.90 -24.45
C LEU A 98 5.59 10.67 -23.52
N LYS A 99 6.31 9.91 -22.68
CA LYS A 99 7.40 10.42 -21.84
C LYS A 99 8.67 10.70 -22.66
N ALA A 100 9.55 11.54 -22.10
CA ALA A 100 10.84 11.88 -22.66
C ALA A 100 11.66 10.62 -22.97
N GLY A 101 12.27 10.56 -24.16
CA GLY A 101 12.98 9.38 -24.65
C GLY A 101 12.10 8.36 -25.39
N GLY A 102 10.78 8.51 -25.36
CA GLY A 102 9.84 7.74 -26.19
C GLY A 102 9.94 8.07 -27.68
N THR A 103 9.48 7.16 -28.53
CA THR A 103 9.38 7.40 -29.98
C THR A 103 8.12 8.22 -30.31
N GLY A 104 8.27 9.39 -30.93
CA GLY A 104 7.15 10.25 -31.34
C GLY A 104 7.31 11.70 -30.88
N THR A 105 6.21 12.45 -30.90
CA THR A 105 6.11 13.82 -30.39
C THR A 105 4.85 13.92 -29.55
N ASN A 106 4.99 14.38 -28.30
CA ASN A 106 3.87 14.69 -27.44
C ASN A 106 3.37 16.11 -27.77
N GLU A 107 2.19 16.21 -28.39
CA GLU A 107 1.50 17.47 -28.69
C GLU A 107 0.28 17.65 -27.75
N ALA A 108 0.16 16.84 -26.70
CA ALA A 108 -0.91 16.91 -25.73
C ALA A 108 -0.81 18.19 -24.88
N THR A 109 -1.96 18.62 -24.36
CA THR A 109 -2.06 19.75 -23.45
C THR A 109 -2.39 19.22 -22.05
N PRO A 110 -1.63 19.59 -21.00
CA PRO A 110 -1.95 19.20 -19.65
C PRO A 110 -3.26 19.86 -19.20
N VAL A 111 -4.08 19.12 -18.46
CA VAL A 111 -5.36 19.60 -17.92
C VAL A 111 -5.14 20.73 -16.90
N VAL A 112 -4.07 20.61 -16.10
CA VAL A 112 -3.59 21.69 -15.22
C VAL A 112 -2.40 22.37 -15.88
N ALA A 113 -2.52 23.67 -16.15
CA ALA A 113 -1.44 24.43 -16.80
C ALA A 113 -0.15 24.43 -15.95
N GLY A 114 0.98 24.19 -16.62
CA GLY A 114 2.31 24.23 -15.99
C GLY A 114 2.80 22.90 -15.39
N THR A 115 2.01 21.83 -15.51
CA THR A 115 2.42 20.47 -15.11
C THR A 115 3.06 19.72 -16.27
N ASP A 116 3.93 18.74 -15.96
CA ASP A 116 4.68 17.94 -16.93
C ASP A 116 4.63 16.44 -16.57
N ILE A 117 4.30 15.59 -17.54
CA ILE A 117 4.29 14.12 -17.39
C ILE A 117 5.67 13.57 -16.97
N ASN A 118 6.75 14.28 -17.29
CA ASN A 118 8.13 13.89 -16.99
C ASN A 118 8.64 14.40 -15.65
N ASP A 119 7.88 15.28 -14.98
CA ASP A 119 8.26 15.86 -13.70
C ASP A 119 7.11 15.72 -12.70
N VAL A 120 7.16 14.63 -11.93
CA VAL A 120 6.15 14.29 -10.91
C VAL A 120 6.05 15.36 -9.81
N SER A 121 7.09 16.18 -9.60
CA SER A 121 7.04 17.27 -8.61
C SER A 121 6.10 18.41 -9.03
N THR A 122 5.71 18.44 -10.31
CA THR A 122 4.73 19.40 -10.85
C THR A 122 3.30 18.87 -10.77
N TRP A 123 3.09 17.61 -10.39
CA TRP A 123 1.75 17.02 -10.32
C TRP A 123 0.98 17.63 -9.15
N THR A 124 -0.35 17.61 -9.25
CA THR A 124 -1.21 18.35 -8.32
C THR A 124 -1.67 17.46 -7.18
N PRO A 125 -1.37 17.77 -5.90
CA PRO A 125 -1.86 16.99 -4.78
C PRO A 125 -3.39 16.96 -4.71
N HIS A 126 -3.95 15.77 -4.50
CA HIS A 126 -5.37 15.57 -4.28
C HIS A 126 -5.77 16.08 -2.89
N VAL A 127 -6.75 16.98 -2.84
CA VAL A 127 -7.33 17.49 -1.60
C VAL A 127 -8.86 17.40 -1.67
N PRO A 128 -9.51 16.58 -0.83
CA PRO A 128 -10.96 16.43 -0.86
C PRO A 128 -11.68 17.73 -0.53
N GLY A 129 -12.70 18.07 -1.33
CA GLY A 129 -13.62 19.19 -1.04
C GLY A 129 -13.05 20.60 -1.22
N THR A 130 -11.75 20.76 -1.46
CA THR A 130 -11.15 22.06 -1.82
C THR A 130 -11.21 22.26 -3.34
N SER A 131 -12.43 22.44 -3.83
CA SER A 131 -12.76 23.24 -5.00
C SER A 131 -11.74 23.28 -6.14
N ILE A 132 -11.90 22.38 -7.10
CA ILE A 132 -12.15 22.85 -8.45
C ILE A 132 -13.67 22.73 -8.57
N THR A 133 -14.39 23.84 -8.77
CA THR A 133 -15.82 23.75 -9.08
C THR A 133 -15.97 22.75 -10.22
N GLU A 134 -16.88 21.79 -10.12
CA GLU A 134 -17.10 20.80 -11.19
C GLU A 134 -17.19 21.54 -12.53
N GLY A 135 -16.22 21.28 -13.42
CA GLY A 135 -16.07 21.96 -14.71
C GLY A 135 -15.15 23.20 -14.76
N ALA A 136 -14.34 23.50 -13.73
CA ALA A 136 -13.28 24.50 -13.82
C ALA A 136 -12.00 23.93 -14.47
N GLU A 137 -11.19 24.82 -15.04
CA GLU A 137 -9.90 24.46 -15.64
C GLU A 137 -8.98 23.79 -14.61
N GLY A 138 -8.38 22.66 -14.97
CA GLY A 138 -7.59 21.83 -14.06
C GLY A 138 -8.35 20.74 -13.32
N ASP A 139 -9.67 20.63 -13.47
CA ASP A 139 -10.48 19.63 -12.76
C ASP A 139 -10.34 18.22 -13.31
N PHE A 140 -9.45 17.41 -12.71
CA PHE A 140 -9.35 15.98 -13.03
C PHE A 140 -10.67 15.24 -12.77
N HIS A 141 -11.42 15.66 -11.75
CA HIS A 141 -12.66 15.03 -11.34
C HIS A 141 -13.84 15.43 -12.24
N SER A 142 -13.62 16.28 -13.25
CA SER A 142 -14.55 16.39 -14.39
C SER A 142 -14.47 15.17 -15.32
N TYR A 143 -13.36 14.43 -15.30
CA TYR A 143 -13.11 13.24 -16.13
C TYR A 143 -13.15 11.95 -15.33
N TRP A 144 -12.71 11.97 -14.07
CA TRP A 144 -12.55 10.78 -13.24
C TRP A 144 -13.41 10.82 -11.99
N ASN A 145 -13.87 9.67 -11.54
CA ASN A 145 -14.40 9.43 -10.21
C ASN A 145 -13.39 8.60 -9.43
N TRP A 146 -13.17 8.96 -8.17
CA TRP A 146 -12.43 8.11 -7.23
C TRP A 146 -13.38 7.48 -6.24
N THR A 147 -13.11 6.22 -5.93
CA THR A 147 -13.68 5.53 -4.77
C THR A 147 -12.60 5.51 -3.69
N VAL A 148 -12.93 5.98 -2.49
CA VAL A 148 -11.99 6.10 -1.37
C VAL A 148 -12.51 5.33 -0.16
N GLY A 149 -11.60 4.83 0.68
CA GLY A 149 -11.98 3.95 1.79
C GLY A 149 -12.21 2.50 1.33
N GLY A 150 -12.57 1.62 2.26
CA GLY A 150 -12.79 0.21 1.97
C GLY A 150 -11.75 -0.72 2.59
N GLU A 151 -11.79 -1.99 2.17
CA GLU A 151 -10.87 -3.06 2.55
C GLU A 151 -10.57 -3.96 1.34
N THR A 152 -9.45 -4.66 1.37
CA THR A 152 -9.02 -5.62 0.36
C THR A 152 -8.33 -6.81 1.03
N VAL A 153 -7.88 -7.77 0.24
CA VAL A 153 -6.99 -8.85 0.70
C VAL A 153 -5.61 -8.63 0.10
N PHE A 154 -4.62 -8.42 0.96
CA PHE A 154 -3.23 -8.19 0.56
C PHE A 154 -2.35 -9.40 0.86
N MET A 155 -1.26 -9.54 0.09
CA MET A 155 -0.15 -10.40 0.45
C MET A 155 0.92 -9.55 1.14
N PRO A 156 1.34 -9.89 2.38
CA PRO A 156 2.43 -9.16 3.03
C PRO A 156 3.68 -9.13 2.16
N THR A 157 4.36 -7.97 2.09
CA THR A 157 5.49 -7.80 1.16
C THR A 157 6.59 -8.82 1.42
N PHE A 158 7.18 -9.33 0.34
CA PHE A 158 8.45 -10.05 0.41
C PHE A 158 9.65 -9.10 0.50
N ASN A 159 9.47 -7.80 0.28
CA ASN A 159 10.51 -6.80 0.48
C ASN A 159 10.57 -6.30 1.92
N ARG A 160 11.17 -7.09 2.82
CA ARG A 160 11.37 -6.74 4.24
C ARG A 160 12.68 -5.97 4.48
N ASN A 161 13.38 -5.55 3.43
CA ASN A 161 14.55 -4.68 3.55
C ASN A 161 14.09 -3.27 3.98
N LYS A 162 14.60 -2.80 5.11
CA LYS A 162 14.29 -1.49 5.66
C LYS A 162 14.91 -0.37 4.83
N ASP A 163 16.07 -0.56 4.23
CA ASP A 163 16.69 0.49 3.42
C ASP A 163 15.95 0.72 2.11
N SER A 164 15.22 -0.29 1.63
CA SER A 164 14.51 -0.20 0.36
C SER A 164 13.39 0.84 0.39
N LEU A 165 13.44 1.79 -0.54
CA LEU A 165 12.41 2.81 -0.74
C LEU A 165 11.32 2.40 -1.76
N LYS A 166 11.40 1.18 -2.30
CA LYS A 166 10.43 0.69 -3.28
C LYS A 166 9.05 0.47 -2.64
N ALA A 167 7.97 0.87 -3.30
CA ALA A 167 6.65 0.39 -2.92
C ALA A 167 6.48 -1.10 -3.28
N ASP A 168 5.49 -1.75 -2.66
CA ASP A 168 4.97 -3.03 -3.17
C ASP A 168 3.98 -2.71 -4.29
N ILE A 169 4.25 -3.25 -5.47
CA ILE A 169 3.49 -2.97 -6.69
C ILE A 169 2.88 -4.28 -7.18
N ASN A 170 1.55 -4.30 -7.29
CA ASN A 170 0.81 -5.44 -7.82
C ASN A 170 0.08 -5.01 -9.11
N GLY A 171 0.58 -5.48 -10.26
CA GLY A 171 0.07 -5.07 -11.57
C GLY A 171 0.82 -3.86 -12.12
N THR A 172 1.90 -4.10 -12.85
CA THR A 172 2.73 -3.05 -13.44
C THR A 172 2.26 -2.68 -14.84
N PHE A 173 2.56 -1.45 -15.27
CA PHE A 173 2.32 -1.04 -16.66
C PHE A 173 3.10 -1.88 -17.67
N ALA A 174 4.25 -2.42 -17.26
CA ALA A 174 5.11 -3.25 -18.10
C ALA A 174 4.67 -4.71 -18.17
N GLY A 175 3.79 -5.14 -17.26
CA GLY A 175 3.31 -6.52 -17.24
C GLY A 175 4.40 -7.54 -16.87
N PRO A 176 4.10 -8.84 -17.02
CA PRO A 176 4.99 -9.93 -16.63
C PRO A 176 6.34 -9.97 -17.35
N ASP A 177 6.45 -9.40 -18.56
CA ASP A 177 7.69 -9.41 -19.34
C ASP A 177 8.64 -8.23 -19.00
N GLY A 178 8.15 -7.24 -18.26
CA GLY A 178 8.89 -6.05 -17.87
C GLY A 178 9.13 -5.06 -19.02
N ASP A 179 8.49 -5.23 -20.17
CA ASP A 179 8.57 -4.33 -21.32
C ASP A 179 7.29 -3.49 -21.48
N PRO A 180 7.31 -2.18 -21.13
CA PRO A 180 6.14 -1.31 -21.28
C PRO A 180 5.68 -1.10 -22.74
N ALA A 181 6.46 -1.56 -23.73
CA ALA A 181 6.07 -1.56 -25.13
C ALA A 181 5.11 -2.72 -25.48
N THR A 182 5.11 -3.82 -24.72
CA THR A 182 4.16 -4.93 -24.88
C THR A 182 2.79 -4.47 -24.38
N LYS A 183 1.81 -4.37 -25.28
CA LYS A 183 0.50 -3.80 -24.92
C LYS A 183 -0.46 -4.86 -24.41
N GLU A 184 -0.25 -6.10 -24.82
CA GLU A 184 -1.14 -7.23 -24.62
C GLU A 184 -1.12 -7.77 -23.19
N ASP A 185 -0.05 -7.51 -22.44
CA ASP A 185 0.18 -8.06 -21.10
C ASP A 185 0.31 -6.99 -20.00
N ARG A 186 0.02 -5.72 -20.32
CA ARG A 186 -0.03 -4.64 -19.33
C ARG A 186 -0.90 -5.04 -18.15
N TYR A 187 -0.38 -4.87 -16.95
CA TYR A 187 -1.02 -5.26 -15.69
C TYR A 187 -1.33 -6.77 -15.58
N GLY A 188 -0.82 -7.60 -16.50
CA GLY A 188 -1.03 -9.05 -16.50
C GLY A 188 -0.27 -9.78 -15.40
N ASP A 189 0.61 -9.07 -14.70
CA ASP A 189 1.29 -9.46 -13.46
C ASP A 189 0.47 -9.15 -12.20
N TYR A 190 -0.72 -8.55 -12.35
CA TYR A 190 -1.65 -8.37 -11.24
C TYR A 190 -2.14 -9.72 -10.70
N VAL A 191 -2.10 -9.88 -9.39
CA VAL A 191 -2.56 -11.07 -8.67
C VAL A 191 -3.67 -10.71 -7.70
N THR A 192 -4.81 -11.37 -7.84
CA THR A 192 -5.87 -11.35 -6.80
C THR A 192 -5.56 -12.40 -5.74
N TYR A 193 -5.46 -11.95 -4.49
CA TYR A 193 -5.26 -12.84 -3.36
C TYR A 193 -6.56 -13.25 -2.69
N THR A 194 -6.59 -14.46 -2.11
CA THR A 194 -7.67 -14.92 -1.24
C THR A 194 -7.20 -14.99 0.20
N ALA A 195 -8.02 -14.58 1.17
CA ALA A 195 -7.64 -14.61 2.58
C ALA A 195 -7.19 -16.01 3.02
N GLY A 196 -6.03 -16.09 3.67
CA GLY A 196 -5.42 -17.36 4.08
C GLY A 196 -4.62 -18.07 2.98
N GLN A 197 -4.57 -17.54 1.75
CA GLN A 197 -3.67 -18.04 0.70
C GLN A 197 -2.22 -17.91 1.16
N GLN A 198 -1.45 -18.97 1.01
CA GLN A 198 -0.02 -18.96 1.33
C GLN A 198 0.81 -18.95 0.05
N ILE A 199 1.82 -18.07 0.03
CA ILE A 199 2.84 -18.03 -1.01
C ILE A 199 4.19 -18.18 -0.33
N THR A 200 5.05 -19.04 -0.89
CA THR A 200 6.44 -19.21 -0.46
C THR A 200 7.35 -18.65 -1.53
N ALA A 201 8.17 -17.68 -1.17
CA ALA A 201 9.14 -17.03 -2.03
C ALA A 201 10.30 -16.51 -1.20
N ASP A 202 11.31 -15.95 -1.86
CA ASP A 202 12.44 -15.34 -1.18
C ASP A 202 12.05 -13.93 -0.73
N ALA A 203 12.08 -13.71 0.59
CA ALA A 203 11.95 -12.38 1.18
C ALA A 203 13.33 -11.74 1.32
N THR A 204 13.44 -10.45 0.97
CA THR A 204 14.66 -9.65 1.15
C THR A 204 14.68 -9.02 2.53
N TYR A 205 15.84 -9.05 3.18
CA TYR A 205 16.09 -8.42 4.48
C TYR A 205 17.34 -7.56 4.38
N ASP A 206 17.39 -6.49 5.15
CA ASP A 206 18.60 -5.71 5.39
C ASP A 206 19.72 -6.63 5.95
N ALA A 207 20.95 -6.44 5.47
CA ALA A 207 22.12 -7.21 5.86
C ALA A 207 23.25 -6.38 6.47
N ASP A 208 23.13 -5.05 6.53
CA ASP A 208 24.15 -4.19 7.08
C ASP A 208 23.62 -3.21 8.14
N ASP A 209 24.47 -2.28 8.58
CA ASP A 209 24.17 -1.37 9.70
C ASP A 209 23.86 0.06 9.20
N ASN A 210 23.71 0.25 7.88
CA ASN A 210 23.65 1.55 7.24
C ASN A 210 22.27 1.78 6.61
N ASP A 211 21.78 3.02 6.64
CA ASP A 211 20.41 3.33 6.20
C ASP A 211 20.31 3.72 4.70
N THR A 212 21.21 3.22 3.85
CA THR A 212 21.29 3.61 2.43
C THR A 212 20.51 2.65 1.55
N ASP A 213 19.51 3.14 0.82
CA ASP A 213 18.90 2.33 -0.25
C ASP A 213 19.89 2.09 -1.40
N GLU A 214 20.39 0.87 -1.56
CA GLU A 214 21.22 0.51 -2.71
C GLU A 214 20.41 0.28 -3.99
N GLY A 215 19.08 0.23 -3.90
CA GLY A 215 18.19 -0.04 -5.03
C GLY A 215 18.61 -1.30 -5.79
N ASP A 216 18.67 -1.20 -7.12
CA ASP A 216 19.07 -2.32 -7.98
C ASP A 216 20.58 -2.64 -7.94
N THR A 217 21.37 -1.84 -7.21
CA THR A 217 22.83 -2.02 -7.11
C THR A 217 23.27 -2.76 -5.85
N GLY A 218 22.33 -3.11 -4.96
CA GLY A 218 22.61 -3.85 -3.74
C GLY A 218 23.27 -5.20 -4.01
N VAL A 219 24.13 -5.63 -3.09
CA VAL A 219 24.87 -6.89 -3.17
C VAL A 219 24.34 -7.88 -2.13
N LEU A 220 23.98 -9.09 -2.59
CA LEU A 220 23.55 -10.19 -1.71
C LEU A 220 24.65 -10.55 -0.69
N ASP A 221 24.25 -10.77 0.56
CA ASP A 221 25.09 -11.03 1.73
C ASP A 221 26.04 -9.87 2.11
N VAL A 222 25.81 -8.69 1.54
CA VAL A 222 26.51 -7.44 1.91
C VAL A 222 25.49 -6.39 2.31
N ASN A 223 24.55 -6.04 1.43
CA ASN A 223 23.52 -5.03 1.66
C ASN A 223 22.16 -5.66 1.97
N TYR A 224 21.88 -6.84 1.41
CA TYR A 224 20.65 -7.57 1.73
C TYR A 224 20.89 -9.08 1.80
N THR A 225 20.04 -9.79 2.53
CA THR A 225 19.95 -11.25 2.55
C THR A 225 18.63 -11.72 1.98
N LEU A 226 18.58 -12.98 1.52
CA LEU A 226 17.36 -13.64 1.08
C LEU A 226 16.99 -14.77 2.03
N LYS A 227 15.71 -14.85 2.37
CA LYS A 227 15.16 -15.93 3.19
C LYS A 227 13.92 -16.49 2.51
N ASN A 228 13.99 -17.77 2.14
CA ASN A 228 12.83 -18.47 1.60
C ASN A 228 11.80 -18.69 2.72
N GLU A 229 10.67 -18.00 2.66
CA GLU A 229 9.65 -18.07 3.70
C GLU A 229 8.23 -17.96 3.13
N ALA A 230 7.26 -18.38 3.94
CA ALA A 230 5.86 -18.38 3.56
C ALA A 230 5.15 -17.15 4.14
N HIS A 231 4.56 -16.33 3.26
CA HIS A 231 3.61 -15.28 3.65
C HIS A 231 2.19 -15.76 3.45
N THR A 232 1.28 -15.27 4.29
CA THR A 232 -0.14 -15.62 4.25
C THR A 232 -0.94 -14.35 3.97
N ALA A 233 -1.75 -14.36 2.93
CA ALA A 233 -2.62 -13.25 2.57
C ALA A 233 -3.63 -12.96 3.68
N LYS A 234 -3.83 -11.67 3.97
CA LYS A 234 -4.70 -11.18 5.05
C LYS A 234 -5.67 -10.14 4.52
N ALA A 235 -6.82 -10.02 5.18
CA ALA A 235 -7.66 -8.85 4.95
C ALA A 235 -6.97 -7.61 5.54
N THR A 236 -7.07 -6.49 4.83
CA THR A 236 -6.78 -5.19 5.41
C THR A 236 -7.88 -4.79 6.40
N GLN A 237 -7.71 -3.65 7.08
CA GLN A 237 -8.80 -3.11 7.90
C GLN A 237 -9.85 -2.45 7.00
N MET A 238 -11.11 -2.40 7.46
CA MET A 238 -12.11 -1.53 6.84
C MET A 238 -11.79 -0.07 7.17
N ALA A 239 -11.52 0.74 6.15
CA ALA A 239 -11.27 2.17 6.29
C ALA A 239 -12.45 3.02 5.82
N ASN A 240 -12.68 4.13 6.54
CA ASN A 240 -13.34 5.30 5.97
C ASN A 240 -12.29 6.36 5.64
N VAL A 241 -12.67 7.34 4.82
CA VAL A 241 -11.84 8.52 4.53
C VAL A 241 -12.61 9.77 4.95
N LEU A 242 -11.94 10.61 5.73
CA LEU A 242 -12.49 11.85 6.27
C LEU A 242 -11.61 13.02 5.88
N THR A 243 -12.18 14.22 5.78
CA THR A 243 -11.42 15.45 5.87
C THR A 243 -11.05 15.76 7.32
N MET A 244 -9.99 16.55 7.53
CA MET A 244 -9.62 17.06 8.87
C MET A 244 -10.77 17.79 9.55
N ALA A 245 -11.60 18.51 8.79
CA ALA A 245 -12.79 19.20 9.29
C ALA A 245 -13.85 18.21 9.80
N GLU A 246 -14.15 17.15 9.05
CA GLU A 246 -15.10 16.10 9.46
C GLU A 246 -14.59 15.33 10.68
N TRP A 247 -13.29 14.98 10.69
CA TRP A 247 -12.67 14.31 11.83
C TRP A 247 -12.82 15.12 13.13
N LYS A 248 -12.54 16.43 13.07
CA LYS A 248 -12.78 17.36 14.19
C LYS A 248 -14.25 17.43 14.58
N ALA A 249 -15.16 17.51 13.60
CA ALA A 249 -16.60 17.53 13.85
C ALA A 249 -17.10 16.23 14.52
N GLN A 250 -16.45 15.09 14.27
CA GLN A 250 -16.73 13.80 14.90
C GLN A 250 -16.05 13.62 16.27
N GLY A 251 -15.41 14.68 16.80
CA GLY A 251 -14.80 14.70 18.11
C GLY A 251 -13.37 14.17 18.15
N SER A 252 -12.67 14.17 17.01
CA SER A 252 -11.23 13.87 16.91
C SER A 252 -10.85 12.52 17.54
N LYS A 253 -11.64 11.47 17.29
CA LYS A 253 -11.32 10.13 17.81
C LYS A 253 -10.13 9.54 17.04
N VAL A 254 -9.49 8.52 17.57
CA VAL A 254 -8.61 7.68 16.74
C VAL A 254 -9.48 6.57 16.13
N GLY A 255 -8.98 5.92 15.10
CA GLY A 255 -9.63 4.74 14.55
C GLY A 255 -9.13 4.34 13.17
N PRO A 256 -9.74 3.29 12.59
CA PRO A 256 -9.35 2.76 11.29
C PRO A 256 -9.90 3.64 10.17
N TYR A 257 -9.34 4.82 9.98
CA TYR A 257 -9.68 5.71 8.88
C TYR A 257 -8.51 6.61 8.50
N TRP A 258 -8.54 7.06 7.25
CA TRP A 258 -7.65 8.09 6.73
C TRP A 258 -8.26 9.46 6.96
N VAL A 259 -7.42 10.44 7.31
CA VAL A 259 -7.83 11.84 7.49
C VAL A 259 -6.98 12.74 6.61
N TYR A 260 -7.61 13.31 5.58
CA TYR A 260 -6.99 14.30 4.71
C TYR A 260 -6.81 15.64 5.41
N ASP A 261 -5.58 16.12 5.40
CA ASP A 261 -5.26 17.50 5.71
C ASP A 261 -5.40 18.41 4.48
N THR A 262 -5.29 19.70 4.72
CA THR A 262 -5.47 20.78 3.74
C THR A 262 -4.32 20.91 2.73
N ASP A 263 -3.21 20.21 2.94
CA ASP A 263 -2.02 20.20 2.06
C ASP A 263 -1.93 18.94 1.17
N GLY A 264 -2.95 18.07 1.21
CA GLY A 264 -3.05 16.85 0.39
C GLY A 264 -2.52 15.58 1.05
N TRP A 265 -1.88 15.68 2.20
CA TRP A 265 -1.50 14.50 2.97
C TRP A 265 -2.71 13.89 3.68
N ALA A 266 -2.89 12.58 3.53
CA ALA A 266 -3.83 11.77 4.29
C ALA A 266 -3.10 11.00 5.39
N TYR A 267 -3.54 11.15 6.63
CA TYR A 267 -2.94 10.51 7.81
C TYR A 267 -3.77 9.32 8.26
N TRP A 268 -3.14 8.18 8.55
CA TRP A 268 -3.84 7.07 9.19
C TRP A 268 -4.06 7.37 10.68
N ALA A 269 -5.32 7.37 11.13
CA ALA A 269 -5.70 7.94 12.42
C ALA A 269 -5.52 7.00 13.63
N GLN A 270 -4.63 6.01 13.55
CA GLN A 270 -4.25 5.11 14.64
C GLN A 270 -2.89 4.44 14.34
N PRO A 271 -2.22 3.78 15.30
CA PRO A 271 -1.01 3.01 15.01
C PRO A 271 -1.26 1.81 14.08
N ILE A 272 -0.29 1.50 13.22
CA ILE A 272 -0.25 0.29 12.39
C ILE A 272 0.68 -0.70 13.09
N LEU A 273 0.10 -1.76 13.66
CA LEU A 273 0.85 -2.76 14.42
C LEU A 273 1.72 -3.63 13.50
N PRO A 274 2.85 -4.17 13.98
CA PRO A 274 3.66 -5.15 13.26
C PRO A 274 2.83 -6.29 12.66
N GLY A 275 2.96 -6.49 11.35
CA GLY A 275 2.26 -7.51 10.57
C GLY A 275 0.82 -7.17 10.17
N GLU A 276 0.35 -5.95 10.44
CA GLU A 276 -0.98 -5.43 10.07
C GLU A 276 -0.87 -4.37 8.95
N ALA A 277 -2.00 -4.10 8.30
CA ALA A 277 -2.13 -3.05 7.29
C ALA A 277 -3.25 -2.04 7.65
N THR A 278 -3.17 -0.84 7.07
CA THR A 278 -4.29 0.11 7.04
C THR A 278 -5.43 -0.45 6.19
N GLY A 279 -6.60 0.18 6.23
CA GLY A 279 -7.55 0.01 5.13
C GLY A 279 -7.19 0.87 3.93
N LEU A 280 -8.02 0.81 2.90
CA LEU A 280 -7.78 1.49 1.64
C LEU A 280 -7.91 3.02 1.79
N LEU A 281 -6.95 3.75 1.24
CA LEU A 281 -7.08 5.19 0.99
C LEU A 281 -7.83 5.41 -0.33
N LEU A 282 -7.43 4.67 -1.37
CA LEU A 282 -8.05 4.61 -2.68
C LEU A 282 -8.48 3.16 -2.94
N ASP A 283 -9.66 2.97 -3.53
CA ASP A 283 -10.33 1.70 -3.84
C ASP A 283 -11.00 1.78 -5.23
N GLY A 284 -10.30 2.42 -6.16
CA GLY A 284 -10.74 2.49 -7.55
C GLY A 284 -10.82 3.88 -8.15
N ILE A 285 -10.72 3.87 -9.47
CA ILE A 285 -10.82 5.02 -10.34
C ILE A 285 -11.72 4.65 -11.53
N GLU A 286 -12.63 5.54 -11.90
CA GLU A 286 -13.57 5.33 -12.99
C GLU A 286 -13.61 6.54 -13.91
N LEU A 287 -13.45 6.31 -15.21
CA LEU A 287 -13.59 7.37 -16.21
C LEU A 287 -15.09 7.69 -16.41
N LYS A 288 -15.49 8.94 -16.14
CA LYS A 288 -16.88 9.42 -16.24
C LYS A 288 -17.44 9.34 -17.67
N GLU A 289 -16.66 9.76 -18.66
CA GLU A 289 -17.05 9.74 -20.07
C GLU A 289 -15.86 9.41 -20.98
N VAL A 290 -16.14 8.80 -22.13
CA VAL A 290 -15.11 8.46 -23.12
C VAL A 290 -14.53 9.73 -23.72
N ILE A 291 -13.24 9.96 -23.47
CA ILE A 291 -12.44 10.98 -24.13
C ILE A 291 -12.08 10.48 -25.53
N GLN A 292 -12.39 11.28 -26.56
CA GLN A 292 -12.23 10.86 -27.97
C GLN A 292 -10.80 11.00 -28.50
N ASP A 293 -10.04 11.94 -27.95
CA ASP A 293 -8.62 12.14 -28.26
C ASP A 293 -7.73 11.19 -27.46
N ASP A 294 -6.45 11.10 -27.82
CA ASP A 294 -5.43 10.46 -26.97
C ASP A 294 -5.38 11.17 -25.61
N TRP A 295 -5.23 10.43 -24.53
CA TRP A 295 -5.12 11.00 -23.18
C TRP A 295 -4.19 10.16 -22.31
N TYR A 296 -3.68 10.79 -21.25
CA TYR A 296 -2.94 10.12 -20.19
C TYR A 296 -3.46 10.61 -18.86
N TYR A 297 -3.60 9.71 -17.89
CA TYR A 297 -3.97 10.04 -16.53
C TYR A 297 -3.09 9.26 -15.55
N GLY A 298 -2.39 9.95 -14.66
CA GLY A 298 -1.48 9.34 -13.71
C GLY A 298 -1.81 9.74 -12.28
N ILE A 299 -1.55 8.82 -11.35
CA ILE A 299 -1.58 9.08 -9.91
C ILE A 299 -0.21 8.67 -9.38
N ASN A 300 0.55 9.65 -8.90
CA ASN A 300 1.78 9.42 -8.14
C ASN A 300 1.41 9.26 -6.67
N VAL A 301 1.90 8.19 -6.04
CA VAL A 301 1.58 7.84 -4.66
C VAL A 301 2.83 8.01 -3.82
N VAL A 302 2.79 8.90 -2.83
CA VAL A 302 3.93 9.16 -1.96
C VAL A 302 3.60 8.68 -0.55
N GLY A 303 4.39 7.77 -0.01
CA GLY A 303 4.25 7.24 1.34
C GLY A 303 5.35 7.74 2.27
N GLN A 304 4.99 8.06 3.51
CA GLN A 304 5.96 8.34 4.57
C GLN A 304 5.55 7.64 5.87
N PHE A 305 6.56 7.23 6.63
CA PHE A 305 6.39 6.42 7.84
C PHE A 305 7.22 6.97 9.00
N SER A 306 6.71 6.82 10.21
CA SER A 306 7.41 7.14 11.46
C SER A 306 7.01 6.15 12.55
N ASP A 307 7.89 5.83 13.48
CA ASP A 307 7.59 5.05 14.69
C ASP A 307 7.05 5.94 15.85
N GLY A 308 6.92 7.25 15.63
CA GLY A 308 6.36 8.22 16.57
C GLY A 308 7.43 9.14 17.18
N GLY A 309 7.33 9.40 18.49
CA GLY A 309 8.26 10.28 19.19
C GLY A 309 8.08 11.75 18.79
N ASP A 310 9.07 12.30 18.09
CA ASP A 310 9.04 13.65 17.51
C ASP A 310 8.70 13.65 16.01
N TRP A 311 8.24 12.51 15.48
CA TRP A 311 7.83 12.33 14.08
C TRP A 311 8.98 12.49 13.06
N GLY A 312 10.23 12.49 13.55
CA GLY A 312 11.43 12.69 12.74
C GLY A 312 11.90 14.14 12.63
N GLU A 313 11.31 15.06 13.40
CA GLU A 313 11.64 16.49 13.37
C GLU A 313 13.11 16.77 13.73
N ALA A 314 13.66 16.16 14.79
CA ALA A 314 15.03 16.45 15.23
C ALA A 314 16.11 15.97 14.24
N GLU A 315 15.83 14.90 13.51
CA GLU A 315 16.78 14.24 12.62
C GLU A 315 16.54 14.56 11.13
N GLY A 316 15.45 15.23 10.80
CA GLY A 316 15.06 15.53 9.40
C GLY A 316 14.65 14.27 8.63
N ASN A 317 14.04 13.30 9.32
CA ASN A 317 13.54 12.05 8.76
C ASN A 317 12.03 11.91 9.01
N GLY A 318 11.46 10.73 8.79
CA GLY A 318 10.03 10.47 9.02
C GLY A 318 9.12 11.41 8.24
N PHE A 319 8.36 12.25 8.94
CA PHE A 319 7.46 13.25 8.32
C PHE A 319 8.12 14.62 8.04
N TYR A 320 9.41 14.76 8.32
CA TYR A 320 10.17 16.02 8.18
C TYR A 320 11.33 15.90 7.19
N THR A 321 11.23 15.00 6.20
CA THR A 321 12.21 14.89 5.11
C THR A 321 12.13 16.09 4.15
N ASP A 322 13.24 16.41 3.46
CA ASP A 322 13.40 17.65 2.67
C ASP A 322 12.41 17.80 1.48
N ALA A 323 11.68 16.75 1.13
CA ALA A 323 10.65 16.75 0.07
C ALA A 323 9.22 16.99 0.59
N ALA A 324 9.03 17.09 1.91
CA ALA A 324 7.71 17.09 2.53
C ALA A 324 7.37 18.44 3.18
N SER A 325 6.11 18.86 3.04
CA SER A 325 5.54 19.84 3.97
C SER A 325 5.56 19.24 5.37
N ALA A 326 6.08 19.99 6.35
CA ALA A 326 5.97 19.63 7.76
C ALA A 326 4.48 19.42 8.10
N PRO A 327 4.13 18.41 8.92
CA PRO A 327 2.75 18.20 9.34
C PRO A 327 2.13 19.49 9.91
N SER A 328 0.89 19.78 9.52
CA SER A 328 0.17 20.92 10.08
C SER A 328 -0.08 20.74 11.58
N ALA A 329 -0.48 21.82 12.27
CA ALA A 329 -0.86 21.74 13.67
C ALA A 329 -2.04 20.76 13.92
N ASP A 330 -2.98 20.66 12.98
CA ASP A 330 -4.11 19.73 13.07
C ASP A 330 -3.65 18.28 12.83
N ALA A 331 -2.75 18.05 11.87
CA ALA A 331 -2.14 16.74 11.64
C ALA A 331 -1.32 16.27 12.85
N LEU A 332 -0.52 17.16 13.46
CA LEU A 332 0.20 16.84 14.69
C LEU A 332 -0.75 16.51 15.85
N ALA A 333 -1.88 17.21 15.96
CA ALA A 333 -2.88 16.88 16.98
C ALA A 333 -3.48 15.48 16.78
N LEU A 334 -3.77 15.10 15.53
CA LEU A 334 -4.22 13.75 15.17
C LEU A 334 -3.16 12.71 15.50
N LEU A 335 -1.93 12.91 15.03
CA LEU A 335 -0.79 12.00 15.21
C LEU A 335 -0.47 11.79 16.70
N ASN A 336 -0.36 12.87 17.48
CA ASN A 336 -0.12 12.79 18.92
C ASN A 336 -1.25 12.04 19.64
N LYS A 337 -2.49 12.18 19.19
CA LYS A 337 -3.60 11.43 19.76
C LYS A 337 -3.55 9.95 19.39
N ALA A 338 -3.19 9.62 18.15
CA ALA A 338 -2.96 8.24 17.72
C ALA A 338 -1.81 7.58 18.52
N LEU A 339 -0.71 8.31 18.75
CA LEU A 339 0.41 7.86 19.59
C LEU A 339 -0.02 7.64 21.04
N ALA A 340 -0.82 8.54 21.59
CA ALA A 340 -1.41 8.38 22.92
C ALA A 340 -2.42 7.23 23.02
N GLU A 341 -2.75 6.53 21.93
CA GLU A 341 -3.55 5.30 21.95
C GLU A 341 -2.73 4.05 21.54
N ASN A 342 -1.41 4.21 21.36
CA ASN A 342 -0.45 3.14 21.07
C ASN A 342 -0.14 2.24 22.27
N VAL A 343 -1.09 1.35 22.58
CA VAL A 343 -0.97 0.36 23.66
C VAL A 343 -0.11 -0.83 23.19
N LEU A 344 0.95 -1.15 23.92
CA LEU A 344 1.85 -2.30 23.69
C LEU A 344 1.68 -3.34 24.81
N VAL A 345 1.93 -4.61 24.51
CA VAL A 345 2.00 -5.69 25.50
C VAL A 345 3.32 -6.43 25.38
N THR A 346 4.11 -6.44 26.46
CA THR A 346 5.36 -7.21 26.56
C THR A 346 5.14 -8.41 27.45
N VAL A 347 5.57 -9.61 27.02
CA VAL A 347 5.50 -10.84 27.82
C VAL A 347 6.89 -11.20 28.33
N SER A 348 6.98 -11.55 29.61
CA SER A 348 8.21 -12.05 30.23
C SER A 348 7.95 -13.34 30.99
N ALA A 349 8.97 -14.19 31.10
CA ALA A 349 8.97 -15.33 31.99
C ALA A 349 9.67 -14.95 33.30
N ALA A 350 9.26 -15.58 34.41
CA ALA A 350 9.99 -15.47 35.67
C ALA A 350 11.45 -15.91 35.46
N ASP A 351 12.38 -15.13 36.03
CA ASP A 351 13.83 -15.34 35.91
C ASP A 351 14.36 -15.37 34.46
N ASP A 352 13.63 -14.73 33.52
CA ASP A 352 13.94 -14.67 32.08
C ASP A 352 14.20 -16.05 31.46
N VAL A 353 13.53 -17.07 31.99
CA VAL A 353 13.67 -18.45 31.55
C VAL A 353 13.11 -18.62 30.14
N THR A 354 13.92 -19.22 29.26
CA THR A 354 13.55 -19.52 27.86
C THR A 354 13.34 -21.02 27.61
N THR A 355 13.53 -21.86 28.64
CA THR A 355 13.37 -23.32 28.54
C THR A 355 12.53 -23.91 29.65
N ALA A 356 11.82 -25.01 29.39
CA ALA A 356 11.05 -25.73 30.41
C ALA A 356 11.14 -27.24 30.21
N ALA A 357 11.12 -28.00 31.30
CA ALA A 357 11.05 -29.46 31.25
C ALA A 357 9.59 -29.94 31.35
N PRO A 358 9.23 -31.08 30.74
CA PRO A 358 7.93 -31.70 30.94
C PRO A 358 7.60 -31.90 32.43
N GLY A 359 6.35 -31.66 32.81
CA GLY A 359 5.88 -31.76 34.20
C GLY A 359 6.24 -30.58 35.10
N THR A 360 6.83 -29.51 34.56
CA THR A 360 7.15 -28.28 35.30
C THR A 360 6.10 -27.20 35.12
N THR A 361 6.21 -26.14 35.93
CA THR A 361 5.40 -24.93 35.81
C THR A 361 6.30 -23.72 35.67
N LEU A 362 5.90 -22.78 34.82
CA LEU A 362 6.60 -21.51 34.62
C LEU A 362 5.61 -20.35 34.75
N GLN A 363 5.99 -19.34 35.53
CA GLN A 363 5.17 -18.14 35.71
C GLN A 363 5.54 -17.12 34.64
N PHE A 364 4.53 -16.55 33.98
CA PHE A 364 4.69 -15.44 33.05
C PHE A 364 4.12 -14.15 33.63
N GLY A 365 4.70 -13.03 33.21
CA GLY A 365 4.21 -11.68 33.44
C GLY A 365 3.92 -10.99 32.11
N ALA A 366 3.02 -10.01 32.15
CA ALA A 366 2.79 -9.11 31.04
C ALA A 366 2.87 -7.66 31.53
N ALA A 367 3.46 -6.80 30.73
CA ALA A 367 3.44 -5.36 30.92
C ALA A 367 2.64 -4.73 29.78
N VAL A 368 1.61 -3.96 30.11
CA VAL A 368 0.82 -3.20 29.13
C VAL A 368 1.26 -1.75 29.20
N THR A 369 1.82 -1.21 28.13
CA THR A 369 2.32 0.17 28.09
C THR A 369 1.58 0.98 27.04
N LEU A 370 1.61 2.29 27.15
CA LEU A 370 1.08 3.25 26.19
C LEU A 370 2.16 4.28 25.95
N ALA A 371 2.63 4.40 24.70
CA ALA A 371 3.77 5.25 24.37
C ALA A 371 4.99 5.02 25.30
N GLY A 372 5.26 3.75 25.64
CA GLY A 372 6.38 3.35 26.50
C GLY A 372 6.12 3.39 28.01
N GLU A 373 5.02 3.98 28.46
CA GLU A 373 4.69 4.12 29.89
C GLU A 373 3.64 3.09 30.34
N ALA A 374 3.78 2.50 31.52
CA ALA A 374 2.81 1.51 32.02
C ALA A 374 1.43 2.15 32.26
N ILE A 375 0.38 1.54 31.71
CA ILE A 375 -0.99 2.04 31.89
C ILE A 375 -1.64 1.53 33.19
N PRO A 376 -2.70 2.18 33.72
CA PRO A 376 -3.38 1.69 34.92
C PRO A 376 -3.99 0.29 34.79
N ASN A 377 -4.50 -0.07 33.60
CA ASN A 377 -5.10 -1.38 33.35
C ASN A 377 -4.07 -2.36 32.78
N GLN A 378 -3.48 -3.19 33.63
CA GLN A 378 -2.50 -4.22 33.24
C GLN A 378 -3.14 -5.58 32.89
N ASN A 379 -4.46 -5.66 32.76
CA ASN A 379 -5.12 -6.95 32.58
C ASN A 379 -4.89 -7.53 31.17
N VAL A 380 -4.59 -8.82 31.10
CA VAL A 380 -4.40 -9.56 29.85
C VAL A 380 -5.21 -10.86 29.82
N THR A 381 -5.35 -11.44 28.63
CA THR A 381 -5.86 -12.79 28.41
C THR A 381 -4.72 -13.67 27.91
N TRP A 382 -4.46 -14.77 28.63
CA TRP A 382 -3.37 -15.69 28.33
C TRP A 382 -3.81 -16.85 27.43
N THR A 383 -2.95 -17.24 26.51
CA THR A 383 -3.10 -18.46 25.70
C THR A 383 -1.74 -19.14 25.50
N VAL A 384 -1.73 -20.46 25.42
CA VAL A 384 -0.56 -21.26 25.03
C VAL A 384 -0.90 -22.06 23.76
N THR A 385 0.03 -22.09 22.81
CA THR A 385 -0.10 -22.83 21.54
C THR A 385 1.18 -23.62 21.26
N GLY A 386 1.09 -24.62 20.37
CA GLY A 386 2.23 -25.48 20.00
C GLY A 386 2.33 -26.77 20.83
N SER A 387 1.50 -26.93 21.86
CA SER A 387 1.48 -28.13 22.69
C SER A 387 1.01 -29.36 21.93
N THR A 388 1.63 -30.50 22.22
CA THR A 388 1.17 -31.83 21.79
C THR A 388 0.28 -32.49 22.84
N SER A 389 0.47 -32.14 24.12
CA SER A 389 -0.37 -32.62 25.21
C SER A 389 -1.56 -31.69 25.46
N ALA A 390 -2.74 -32.27 25.64
CA ALA A 390 -3.94 -31.53 25.99
C ALA A 390 -3.92 -31.00 27.44
N ASP A 391 -3.03 -31.54 28.28
CA ASP A 391 -2.88 -31.14 29.68
C ASP A 391 -1.94 -29.94 29.87
N THR A 392 -1.18 -29.59 28.82
CA THR A 392 -0.39 -28.37 28.76
C THR A 392 -1.31 -27.17 28.63
N ARG A 393 -1.30 -26.30 29.65
CA ARG A 393 -2.25 -25.19 29.76
C ARG A 393 -1.63 -23.99 30.46
N ILE A 394 -2.18 -22.81 30.21
CA ILE A 394 -1.83 -21.59 30.94
C ILE A 394 -3.05 -21.08 31.71
N SER A 395 -2.84 -20.64 32.95
CA SER A 395 -3.92 -20.07 33.78
C SER A 395 -4.24 -18.63 33.39
N ALA A 396 -5.35 -18.10 33.92
CA ALA A 396 -5.70 -16.69 33.78
C ALA A 396 -4.68 -15.73 34.43
N ASP A 397 -3.86 -16.25 35.35
CA ASP A 397 -2.80 -15.52 36.06
C ASP A 397 -1.43 -15.71 35.41
N GLY A 398 -1.35 -16.33 34.22
CA GLY A 398 -0.09 -16.52 33.49
C GLY A 398 0.78 -17.68 33.98
N LEU A 399 0.25 -18.62 34.76
CA LEU A 399 0.98 -19.82 35.16
C LEU A 399 0.86 -20.89 34.09
N LEU A 400 1.94 -21.11 33.32
CA LEU A 400 2.06 -22.21 32.39
C LEU A 400 2.31 -23.51 33.17
N THR A 401 1.52 -24.54 32.89
CA THR A 401 1.74 -25.92 33.33
C THR A 401 2.09 -26.75 32.10
N VAL A 402 3.33 -27.25 32.03
CA VAL A 402 3.77 -28.15 30.97
C VAL A 402 3.42 -29.57 31.38
N ALA A 403 2.69 -30.30 30.55
CA ALA A 403 2.33 -31.68 30.87
C ALA A 403 3.57 -32.58 30.98
N ALA A 404 3.47 -33.66 31.75
CA ALA A 404 4.57 -34.61 31.91
C ALA A 404 4.86 -35.41 30.62
N ASP A 405 3.88 -35.49 29.73
CA ASP A 405 3.95 -36.13 28.42
C ASP A 405 4.04 -35.13 27.26
N GLU A 406 4.33 -33.85 27.56
CA GLU A 406 4.54 -32.85 26.52
C GLU A 406 5.79 -33.18 25.70
N GLY A 407 5.58 -33.40 24.40
CA GLY A 407 6.63 -33.73 23.43
C GLY A 407 6.87 -32.66 22.37
N ALA A 408 6.24 -31.49 22.46
CA ALA A 408 6.53 -30.37 21.58
C ALA A 408 7.96 -29.86 21.81
N ASP A 409 8.68 -29.50 20.74
CA ASP A 409 10.00 -28.86 20.88
C ASP A 409 9.90 -27.44 21.45
N LYS A 410 8.76 -26.77 21.19
CA LYS A 410 8.53 -25.36 21.51
C LYS A 410 7.07 -25.12 21.90
N LEU A 411 6.85 -24.25 22.87
CA LEU A 411 5.55 -23.69 23.23
C LEU A 411 5.58 -22.17 23.03
N VAL A 412 4.49 -21.61 22.54
CA VAL A 412 4.33 -20.15 22.42
C VAL A 412 3.28 -19.69 23.42
N VAL A 413 3.69 -18.82 24.33
CA VAL A 413 2.82 -18.17 25.31
C VAL A 413 2.48 -16.77 24.82
N LYS A 414 1.19 -16.43 24.78
CA LYS A 414 0.68 -15.14 24.28
C LYS A 414 -0.19 -14.48 25.34
N ALA A 415 -0.03 -13.16 25.51
CA ALA A 415 -0.87 -12.30 26.34
C ALA A 415 -1.53 -11.22 25.48
N ALA A 416 -2.86 -11.20 25.42
CA ALA A 416 -3.62 -10.15 24.74
C ALA A 416 -4.15 -9.11 25.73
N SER A 417 -3.97 -7.81 25.47
CA SER A 417 -4.46 -6.75 26.37
C SER A 417 -5.99 -6.76 26.45
N LYS A 418 -6.52 -6.55 27.66
CA LYS A 418 -7.96 -6.28 27.84
C LYS A 418 -8.31 -4.80 27.67
N GLU A 419 -7.32 -3.91 27.69
CA GLU A 419 -7.52 -2.50 27.36
C GLU A 419 -7.68 -2.32 25.85
N ASN A 420 -6.85 -3.01 25.08
CA ASN A 420 -6.92 -3.03 23.62
C ASN A 420 -6.79 -4.48 23.13
N THR A 421 -7.91 -5.10 22.78
CA THR A 421 -7.95 -6.52 22.38
C THR A 421 -7.28 -6.80 21.04
N ARG A 422 -6.83 -5.76 20.32
CA ARG A 422 -6.07 -5.90 19.06
C ARG A 422 -4.57 -6.10 19.28
N VAL A 423 -4.06 -5.82 20.47
CA VAL A 423 -2.62 -5.90 20.78
C VAL A 423 -2.33 -7.06 21.72
N SER A 424 -1.21 -7.73 21.46
CA SER A 424 -0.75 -8.86 22.25
C SER A 424 0.76 -9.01 22.17
N GLY A 425 1.37 -9.43 23.27
CA GLY A 425 2.76 -9.87 23.31
C GLY A 425 2.83 -11.40 23.29
N LYS A 426 3.97 -11.95 22.90
CA LYS A 426 4.24 -13.39 22.97
C LYS A 426 5.67 -13.68 23.39
N LEU A 427 5.89 -14.86 23.94
CA LEU A 427 7.20 -15.38 24.31
C LEU A 427 7.24 -16.88 24.00
N GLU A 428 8.32 -17.33 23.37
CA GLU A 428 8.55 -18.74 23.04
C GLU A 428 9.38 -19.42 24.15
N ILE A 429 8.99 -20.63 24.52
CA ILE A 429 9.73 -21.51 25.43
C ILE A 429 10.13 -22.77 24.69
N THR A 430 11.42 -23.12 24.77
CA THR A 430 11.93 -24.40 24.27
C THR A 430 11.70 -25.48 25.31
N ILE A 431 11.19 -26.64 24.90
CA ILE A 431 11.02 -27.77 25.81
C ILE A 431 12.27 -28.64 25.77
N THR A 432 12.86 -28.85 26.94
CA THR A 432 14.06 -29.68 27.11
C THR A 432 13.74 -30.84 28.06
N PRO A 433 13.84 -32.10 27.60
CA PRO A 433 13.55 -33.29 28.40
C PRO A 433 14.36 -33.43 29.70
#